data_AF-A0A0F2Q2H2-F1
#
_entry.id   AF-A0A0F2Q2H2-F1
#
_cell.length_a   1.000
_cell.length_b   1.000
_cell.length_c   1.000
_cell.angle_alpha   90.00
_cell.angle_beta   90.00
_cell.angle_gamma   90.00
#
_symmetry.space_group_name_H-M   'P 1'
#
loop_
_entity.id
_entity.type
_entity.pdbx_description
1 polymer ?
#
loop_
_entity_poly.entity_id
_entity_poly.type
_entity_poly.pdbx_seq_one_letter_code
_entity_poly.pdbx_strand_id
1 'polypeptide(L)'
;MLEHLNTKKEEIILEITKKRLDYLDVNFDVVVMVADDFLKEIGILINLKKYKLNINVEHIRSNRSWRECSSPLVQNLFRKISAVTPERETEDGKKRVDTVVSIYMDYYLKGIKILNLLQTEFPDYYEKLIEIKDVCESDVQVKCCLNEAGIDNNKAVLTTIIKEFQTTLMTEFGNVMSINMIEELKNQIISSWLLYCPMDFR
;
A
#
# COMPACT_ATOMS: atom_id res chain seq x y z
N MET A 1 21.37 0.98 -31.73
CA MET A 1 20.69 2.15 -31.14
C MET A 1 21.46 3.43 -31.45
N LEU A 2 22.72 3.58 -31.03
CA LEU A 2 23.59 4.72 -31.39
C LEU A 2 23.68 4.98 -32.90
N GLU A 3 23.87 3.91 -33.68
CA GLU A 3 23.93 3.99 -35.14
C GLU A 3 22.63 4.53 -35.76
N HIS A 4 21.47 4.10 -35.23
CA HIS A 4 20.17 4.57 -35.67
C HIS A 4 19.95 6.07 -35.38
N LEU A 5 20.45 6.57 -34.25
CA LEU A 5 20.36 7.99 -33.87
C LEU A 5 21.22 8.86 -34.78
N ASN A 6 22.43 8.41 -35.09
CA ASN A 6 23.32 9.11 -36.02
C ASN A 6 22.70 9.19 -37.42
N THR A 7 22.13 8.09 -37.92
CA THR A 7 21.38 8.10 -39.19
C THR A 7 20.21 9.07 -39.16
N LYS A 8 19.44 9.10 -38.06
CA LYS A 8 18.29 10.01 -37.92
C LYS A 8 18.71 11.48 -37.85
N LYS A 9 19.83 11.77 -37.16
CA LYS A 9 20.44 13.10 -37.09
C LYS A 9 20.84 13.58 -38.49
N GLU A 10 21.56 12.75 -39.24
CA GLU A 10 22.01 13.07 -40.60
C GLU A 10 20.81 13.30 -41.54
N GLU A 11 19.78 12.45 -41.47
CA GLU A 11 18.55 12.61 -42.25
C GLU A 11 17.88 13.97 -41.99
N ILE A 12 17.75 14.37 -40.72
CA ILE A 12 17.12 15.63 -40.33
C ILE A 12 17.97 16.84 -40.72
N ILE A 13 19.29 16.82 -40.53
CA ILE A 13 20.19 17.90 -40.96
C ILE A 13 20.11 18.11 -42.48
N LEU A 14 20.03 17.02 -43.23
CA LEU A 14 19.93 17.05 -44.69
C LEU A 14 18.59 17.64 -45.14
N GLU A 15 17.51 17.37 -44.42
CA GLU A 15 16.18 17.97 -44.64
C GLU A 15 16.13 19.45 -44.24
N ILE A 16 16.76 19.86 -43.13
CA ILE A 16 16.90 21.27 -42.73
C ILE A 16 17.57 22.06 -43.86
N THR A 17 18.66 21.51 -44.41
CA THR A 17 19.43 22.14 -45.49
C THR A 17 18.63 22.20 -46.80
N LYS A 18 17.93 21.13 -47.17
CA LYS A 18 17.14 21.06 -48.40
C LYS A 18 15.89 21.95 -48.37
N LYS A 19 15.17 21.95 -47.26
CA LYS A 19 13.86 22.62 -47.13
C LYS A 19 13.94 24.01 -46.50
N ARG A 20 15.13 24.45 -46.07
CA ARG A 20 15.35 25.71 -45.34
C ARG A 20 14.38 25.84 -44.16
N LEU A 21 14.47 24.88 -43.24
CA LEU A 21 13.60 24.85 -42.06
C LEU A 21 14.13 25.84 -41.01
N ASP A 22 13.68 27.08 -41.09
CA ASP A 22 14.17 28.18 -40.23
C ASP A 22 13.87 27.98 -38.73
N TYR A 23 13.03 27.01 -38.36
CA TYR A 23 12.68 26.65 -36.99
C TYR A 23 13.56 25.55 -36.38
N LEU A 24 14.53 25.03 -37.13
CA LEU A 24 15.48 24.02 -36.68
C LEU A 24 16.91 24.53 -36.85
N ASP A 25 17.71 24.40 -35.78
CA ASP A 25 19.11 24.84 -35.77
C ASP A 25 19.99 23.89 -36.60
N VAL A 26 21.04 24.43 -37.23
CA VAL A 26 22.03 23.65 -38.00
C VAL A 26 22.81 22.70 -37.08
N ASN A 27 22.89 23.01 -35.78
CA ASN A 27 23.49 22.18 -34.74
C ASN A 27 22.48 21.21 -34.10
N PHE A 28 21.38 20.86 -34.79
CA PHE A 28 20.40 19.90 -34.31
C PHE A 28 21.05 18.58 -33.88
N ASP A 29 20.61 18.05 -32.74
CA ASP A 29 21.11 16.78 -32.22
C ASP A 29 19.96 15.88 -31.72
N VAL A 30 20.21 14.58 -31.70
CA VAL A 30 19.27 13.56 -31.21
C VAL A 30 19.88 12.89 -29.99
N VAL A 31 19.35 13.22 -28.81
CA VAL A 31 19.83 12.68 -27.54
C VAL A 31 18.88 11.59 -27.05
N VAL A 32 19.42 10.47 -26.57
CA VAL A 32 18.62 9.50 -25.81
C VAL A 32 18.49 10.04 -24.40
N MET A 33 17.28 10.39 -24.02
CA MET A 33 16.97 10.73 -22.64
C MET A 33 16.45 9.47 -21.95
N VAL A 34 17.04 9.11 -20.82
CA VAL A 34 16.53 8.10 -19.90
C VAL A 34 15.82 8.78 -18.72
N ALA A 35 15.11 8.00 -17.91
CA ALA A 35 14.37 8.55 -16.76
C ALA A 35 15.26 9.40 -15.83
N ASP A 36 16.52 8.99 -15.67
CA ASP A 36 17.51 9.68 -14.82
C ASP A 36 17.84 11.11 -15.32
N ASP A 37 17.75 11.38 -16.63
CA ASP A 37 18.01 12.70 -17.20
C ASP A 37 16.93 13.73 -16.82
N PHE A 38 15.78 13.27 -16.33
CA PHE A 38 14.67 14.11 -15.91
C PHE A 38 14.52 14.20 -14.39
N LEU A 39 15.51 13.74 -13.60
CA LEU A 39 15.39 13.74 -12.13
C LEU A 39 15.10 15.14 -11.56
N LYS A 40 15.60 16.20 -12.20
CA LYS A 40 15.36 17.59 -11.79
C LYS A 40 13.92 18.02 -12.07
N GLU A 41 13.39 17.70 -13.26
CA GLU A 41 12.03 17.98 -13.68
C GLU A 41 11.01 17.15 -12.90
N ILE A 42 11.34 15.89 -12.62
CA ILE A 42 10.60 14.98 -11.73
C ILE A 42 10.58 15.58 -10.32
N GLY A 43 11.72 16.01 -9.78
CA GLY A 43 11.81 16.64 -8.47
C GLY A 43 11.04 17.96 -8.39
N ILE A 44 11.08 18.77 -9.45
CA ILE A 44 10.28 20.00 -9.58
C ILE A 44 8.80 19.65 -9.66
N LEU A 45 8.40 18.63 -10.43
CA LEU A 45 7.02 18.17 -10.52
C LEU A 45 6.53 17.67 -9.16
N ILE A 46 7.27 16.84 -8.45
CA ILE A 46 6.96 16.35 -7.11
C ILE A 46 6.82 17.51 -6.12
N ASN A 47 7.73 18.50 -6.17
CA ASN A 47 7.70 19.66 -5.28
C ASN A 47 6.62 20.69 -5.64
N LEU A 48 6.28 20.85 -6.93
CA LEU A 48 5.22 21.74 -7.41
C LEU A 48 3.82 21.12 -7.25
N LYS A 49 3.72 19.79 -7.30
CA LYS A 49 2.48 19.05 -7.25
C LYS A 49 2.25 18.53 -5.84
N LYS A 50 1.27 19.13 -5.16
CA LYS A 50 0.52 18.61 -4.00
C LYS A 50 -0.09 17.18 -4.18
N TYR A 51 0.34 16.43 -5.18
CA TYR A 51 -0.20 15.15 -5.59
C TYR A 51 0.63 14.06 -4.94
N LYS A 52 0.08 13.51 -3.86
CA LYS A 52 0.65 12.36 -3.18
C LYS A 52 0.22 11.08 -3.91
N LEU A 53 1.07 10.07 -3.94
CA LEU A 53 0.80 8.76 -4.52
C LEU A 53 -0.51 8.19 -3.96
N ASN A 54 -1.37 7.71 -4.86
CA ASN A 54 -2.62 7.05 -4.50
C ASN A 54 -2.97 5.99 -5.53
N ILE A 55 -2.84 4.71 -5.16
CA ILE A 55 -3.20 3.58 -6.00
C ILE A 55 -4.67 3.24 -5.74
N ASN A 56 -5.52 3.41 -6.76
CA ASN A 56 -6.91 3.00 -6.70
C ASN A 56 -7.09 1.67 -7.43
N VAL A 57 -7.66 0.69 -6.76
CA VAL A 57 -8.00 -0.61 -7.34
C VAL A 57 -9.50 -0.85 -7.27
N GLU A 58 -10.05 -1.45 -8.32
CA GLU A 58 -11.42 -1.93 -8.29
C GLU A 58 -11.55 -3.14 -7.35
N HIS A 59 -12.47 -3.04 -6.40
CA HIS A 59 -12.80 -4.10 -5.47
C HIS A 59 -14.31 -4.13 -5.24
N ILE A 60 -14.92 -5.25 -5.61
CA ILE A 60 -16.32 -5.53 -5.32
C ILE A 60 -16.35 -6.25 -3.98
N ARG A 61 -17.00 -5.63 -2.99
CA ARG A 61 -17.15 -6.22 -1.65
C ARG A 61 -17.88 -7.54 -1.76
N SER A 62 -17.43 -8.53 -0.99
CA SER A 62 -18.11 -9.81 -0.92
C SER A 62 -19.45 -9.63 -0.21
N ASN A 63 -20.54 -10.09 -0.83
CA ASN A 63 -21.84 -10.23 -0.18
C ASN A 63 -22.01 -11.60 0.51
N ARG A 64 -20.98 -12.44 0.50
CA ARG A 64 -21.01 -13.79 1.08
C ARG A 64 -20.66 -13.74 2.55
N SER A 65 -21.33 -14.59 3.33
CA SER A 65 -20.97 -14.82 4.72
C SER A 65 -19.61 -15.52 4.81
N TRP A 66 -18.67 -14.92 5.53
CA TRP A 66 -17.36 -15.53 5.77
C TRP A 66 -17.42 -16.71 6.74
N ARG A 67 -18.55 -16.93 7.45
CA ARG A 67 -18.74 -18.08 8.35
C ARG A 67 -18.66 -19.43 7.65
N GLU A 68 -19.02 -19.47 6.37
CA GLU A 68 -18.98 -20.69 5.55
C GLU A 68 -17.58 -20.99 5.01
N CYS A 69 -16.62 -20.06 5.17
CA CYS A 69 -15.26 -20.27 4.72
C CYS A 69 -14.52 -21.21 5.67
N SER A 70 -14.12 -22.38 5.17
CA SER A 70 -13.35 -23.37 5.92
C SER A 70 -11.87 -23.02 6.09
N SER A 71 -11.43 -21.84 5.63
CA SER A 71 -10.03 -21.43 5.73
C SER A 71 -9.63 -21.22 7.20
N PRO A 72 -8.52 -21.83 7.67
CA PRO A 72 -7.99 -21.60 9.02
C PRO A 72 -7.69 -20.12 9.29
N LEU A 73 -7.32 -19.36 8.27
CA LEU A 73 -7.06 -17.92 8.40
C LEU A 73 -8.35 -17.16 8.75
N VAL A 74 -9.45 -17.49 8.09
CA VAL A 74 -10.75 -16.86 8.38
C VAL A 74 -11.25 -17.25 9.77
N GLN A 75 -11.05 -18.51 10.17
CA GLN A 75 -11.36 -18.96 11.55
C GLN A 75 -10.52 -18.22 12.61
N ASN A 76 -9.24 -17.98 12.34
CA ASN A 76 -8.37 -17.19 13.20
C ASN A 76 -8.87 -15.74 13.35
N LEU A 77 -9.26 -15.12 12.23
CA LEU A 77 -9.83 -13.78 12.23
C LEU A 77 -11.11 -13.74 13.08
N PHE A 78 -12.03 -14.68 12.89
CA PHE A 78 -13.23 -14.80 13.72
C PHE A 78 -12.90 -14.87 15.21
N ARG A 79 -12.01 -15.78 15.60
CA ARG A 79 -11.61 -15.96 17.00
C ARG A 79 -11.09 -14.66 17.61
N LYS A 80 -10.19 -13.95 16.91
CA LYS A 80 -9.55 -12.72 17.39
C LYS A 80 -10.53 -11.55 17.48
N ILE A 81 -11.38 -11.39 16.47
CA ILE A 81 -12.42 -10.36 16.50
C ILE A 81 -13.43 -10.65 17.62
N SER A 82 -13.80 -11.91 17.84
CA SER A 82 -14.62 -12.30 19.00
C SER A 82 -13.96 -11.94 20.33
N ALA A 83 -12.64 -12.13 20.47
CA ALA A 83 -11.90 -11.82 21.70
C ALA A 83 -11.84 -10.32 22.06
N VAL A 84 -12.08 -9.43 21.08
CA VAL A 84 -12.15 -7.96 21.27
C VAL A 84 -13.57 -7.41 21.22
N THR A 85 -14.58 -8.26 20.96
CA THR A 85 -15.98 -7.82 20.80
C THR A 85 -16.78 -8.05 22.08
N PRO A 86 -17.36 -7.00 22.68
CA PRO A 86 -18.26 -7.12 23.83
C PRO A 86 -19.51 -7.92 23.51
N GLU A 87 -19.97 -8.70 24.49
CA GLU A 87 -21.20 -9.50 24.41
C GLU A 87 -21.26 -10.45 23.21
N ARG A 88 -20.10 -10.94 22.73
CA ARG A 88 -19.98 -11.78 21.52
C ARG A 88 -20.93 -12.98 21.44
N GLU A 89 -21.44 -13.48 22.57
CA GLU A 89 -22.35 -14.62 22.63
C GLU A 89 -23.81 -14.24 22.33
N THR A 90 -24.17 -12.95 22.43
CA THR A 90 -25.50 -12.45 22.07
C THR A 90 -25.68 -12.39 20.56
N GLU A 91 -26.92 -12.36 20.09
CA GLU A 91 -27.22 -12.25 18.66
C GLU A 91 -26.63 -10.98 18.04
N ASP A 92 -26.71 -9.85 18.76
CA ASP A 92 -26.13 -8.59 18.32
C ASP A 92 -24.59 -8.61 18.36
N GLY A 93 -24.01 -9.27 19.37
CA GLY A 93 -22.56 -9.51 19.43
C GLY A 93 -22.05 -10.30 18.23
N LYS A 94 -22.76 -11.38 17.85
CA LYS A 94 -22.44 -12.21 16.68
C LYS A 94 -22.48 -11.40 15.39
N LYS A 95 -23.51 -10.56 15.20
CA LYS A 95 -23.62 -9.66 14.03
C LYS A 95 -22.50 -8.63 13.97
N ARG A 96 -22.07 -8.09 15.11
CA ARG A 96 -20.92 -7.17 15.19
C ARG A 96 -19.64 -7.88 14.74
N VAL A 97 -19.40 -9.10 15.24
CA VAL A 97 -18.25 -9.92 14.83
C VAL A 97 -18.29 -10.15 13.31
N ASP A 98 -19.42 -10.60 12.76
CA ASP A 98 -19.56 -10.86 11.31
C ASP A 98 -19.27 -9.63 10.46
N THR A 99 -19.75 -8.46 10.90
CA THR A 99 -19.53 -7.19 10.21
C THR A 99 -18.05 -6.84 10.19
N VAL A 100 -17.38 -6.90 11.35
CA VAL A 100 -15.97 -6.54 11.47
C VAL A 100 -15.08 -7.52 10.72
N VAL A 101 -15.37 -8.83 10.78
CA VAL A 101 -14.66 -9.85 9.99
C VAL A 101 -14.80 -9.57 8.50
N SER A 102 -15.99 -9.24 8.02
CA SER A 102 -16.22 -8.93 6.60
C SER A 102 -15.41 -7.71 6.15
N ILE A 103 -15.34 -6.67 6.98
CA ILE A 103 -14.55 -5.46 6.70
C ILE A 103 -13.05 -5.79 6.60
N TYR A 104 -12.49 -6.55 7.55
CA TYR A 104 -11.08 -6.93 7.50
C TYR A 104 -10.75 -7.88 6.34
N MET A 105 -11.69 -8.74 5.95
CA MET A 105 -11.52 -9.56 4.74
C MET A 105 -11.49 -8.71 3.46
N ASP A 106 -12.37 -7.71 3.35
CA ASP A 106 -12.36 -6.78 2.23
C ASP A 106 -11.04 -5.99 2.19
N TYR A 107 -10.57 -5.48 3.33
CA TYR A 107 -9.27 -4.80 3.43
C TYR A 107 -8.11 -5.69 3.01
N TYR A 108 -8.08 -6.94 3.45
CA TYR A 108 -7.05 -7.89 3.07
C TYR A 108 -7.04 -8.14 1.56
N LEU A 109 -8.20 -8.49 0.98
CA LEU A 109 -8.31 -8.86 -0.43
C LEU A 109 -8.08 -7.67 -1.37
N LYS A 110 -8.65 -6.50 -1.04
CA LYS A 110 -8.40 -5.26 -1.78
C LYS A 110 -6.92 -4.89 -1.69
N GLY A 111 -6.37 -4.93 -0.49
CA GLY A 111 -5.01 -4.51 -0.24
C GLY A 111 -3.95 -5.39 -0.91
N ILE A 112 -4.20 -6.69 -1.13
CA ILE A 112 -3.30 -7.53 -1.96
C ILE A 112 -3.11 -6.93 -3.35
N LYS A 113 -4.19 -6.45 -3.98
CA LYS A 113 -4.09 -5.82 -5.31
C LYS A 113 -3.26 -4.53 -5.26
N ILE A 114 -3.44 -3.73 -4.21
CA ILE A 114 -2.67 -2.50 -4.00
C ILE A 114 -1.19 -2.83 -3.81
N LEU A 115 -0.86 -3.82 -2.98
CA LEU A 115 0.52 -4.24 -2.75
C LEU A 115 1.19 -4.79 -4.01
N ASN A 116 0.49 -5.57 -4.83
CA ASN A 116 1.05 -6.08 -6.08
C ASN A 116 1.39 -4.94 -7.06
N LEU A 117 0.53 -3.92 -7.15
CA LEU A 117 0.81 -2.73 -7.95
C LEU A 117 1.94 -1.91 -7.35
N LEU A 118 1.98 -1.75 -6.03
CA LEU A 118 3.07 -1.05 -5.35
C LEU A 118 4.41 -1.74 -5.61
N GLN A 119 4.47 -3.08 -5.54
CA GLN A 119 5.66 -3.87 -5.82
C GLN A 119 6.14 -3.72 -7.27
N THR A 120 5.21 -3.69 -8.22
CA THR A 120 5.54 -3.66 -9.65
C THR A 120 5.92 -2.26 -10.12
N GLU A 121 5.16 -1.25 -9.72
CA GLU A 121 5.29 0.13 -10.22
C GLU A 121 6.19 1.00 -9.33
N PHE A 122 6.34 0.65 -8.05
CA PHE A 122 7.08 1.43 -7.05
C PHE A 122 7.87 0.55 -6.07
N PRO A 123 8.80 -0.30 -6.56
CA PRO A 123 9.48 -1.32 -5.76
C PRO A 123 10.18 -0.76 -4.51
N ASP A 124 10.83 0.40 -4.59
CA ASP A 124 11.51 1.02 -3.43
C ASP A 124 10.55 1.31 -2.27
N TYR A 125 9.33 1.79 -2.56
CA TYR A 125 8.32 2.05 -1.53
C TYR A 125 7.70 0.76 -1.01
N TYR A 126 7.60 -0.27 -1.85
CA TYR A 126 7.19 -1.60 -1.41
C TYR A 126 8.22 -2.21 -0.45
N GLU A 127 9.50 -2.22 -0.80
CA GLU A 127 10.58 -2.73 0.05
C GLU A 127 10.60 -2.03 1.41
N LYS A 128 10.59 -0.70 1.41
CA LYS A 128 10.49 0.10 2.64
C LYS A 128 9.25 -0.25 3.48
N LEU A 129 8.09 -0.49 2.83
CA LEU A 129 6.88 -0.90 3.53
C LEU A 129 7.03 -2.27 4.21
N ILE A 130 7.69 -3.22 3.53
CA ILE A 130 7.96 -4.54 4.09
C ILE A 130 8.92 -4.44 5.28
N GLU A 131 9.99 -3.64 5.19
CA GLU A 131 10.89 -3.39 6.32
C GLU A 131 10.15 -2.83 7.54
N ILE A 132 9.31 -1.81 7.33
CA ILE A 132 8.50 -1.22 8.40
C ILE A 132 7.53 -2.26 8.99
N LYS A 133 6.88 -3.06 8.14
CA LYS A 133 5.98 -4.13 8.57
C LYS A 133 6.73 -5.09 9.49
N ASP A 134 7.89 -5.60 9.10
CA ASP A 134 8.59 -6.66 9.82
C ASP A 134 9.13 -6.18 11.18
N VAL A 135 9.60 -4.93 11.24
CA VAL A 135 9.98 -4.29 12.51
C VAL A 135 8.77 -4.18 13.43
N CYS A 136 7.66 -3.61 12.93
CA CYS A 136 6.45 -3.45 13.75
C CYS A 136 5.80 -4.78 14.13
N GLU A 137 5.90 -5.82 13.29
CA GLU A 137 5.32 -7.14 13.55
C GLU A 137 5.92 -7.78 14.82
N SER A 138 7.23 -7.61 15.01
CA SER A 138 7.92 -8.06 16.22
C SER A 138 7.40 -7.36 17.48
N ASP A 139 7.24 -6.03 17.42
CA ASP A 139 6.70 -5.24 18.54
C ASP A 139 5.24 -5.60 18.86
N VAL A 140 4.43 -5.81 17.82
CA VAL A 140 3.03 -6.25 17.93
C VAL A 140 2.96 -7.58 18.65
N GLN A 141 3.79 -8.54 18.26
CA GLN A 141 3.83 -9.86 18.88
C GLN A 141 4.17 -9.77 20.37
N VAL A 142 5.18 -8.97 20.74
CA VAL A 142 5.55 -8.75 22.15
C VAL A 142 4.39 -8.15 22.94
N LYS A 143 3.72 -7.12 22.41
CA LYS A 143 2.57 -6.47 23.07
C LYS A 143 1.42 -7.45 23.29
N CYS A 144 1.10 -8.27 22.30
CA CYS A 144 0.06 -9.28 22.43
C CYS A 144 0.43 -10.37 23.44
N CYS A 145 1.69 -10.83 23.46
CA CYS A 145 2.16 -11.85 24.41
C CYS A 145 2.16 -11.37 25.87
N LEU A 146 2.45 -10.09 26.10
CA LEU A 146 2.50 -9.49 27.44
C LEU A 146 1.14 -8.97 27.91
N ASN A 147 0.11 -9.01 27.07
CA ASN A 147 -1.21 -8.49 27.41
C ASN A 147 -1.90 -9.33 28.50
N GLU A 148 -2.58 -8.65 29.41
CA GLU A 148 -3.46 -9.28 30.40
C GLU A 148 -4.78 -9.72 29.75
N ALA A 149 -5.32 -10.86 30.20
CA ALA A 149 -6.56 -11.40 29.66
C ALA A 149 -7.76 -10.48 29.93
N GLY A 150 -8.66 -10.34 28.95
CA GLY A 150 -9.90 -9.58 29.10
C GLY A 150 -10.25 -8.74 27.88
N ILE A 151 -11.55 -8.62 27.59
CA ILE A 151 -12.05 -7.96 26.37
C ILE A 151 -11.62 -6.49 26.31
N ASP A 152 -11.71 -5.76 27.42
CA ASP A 152 -11.36 -4.33 27.46
C ASP A 152 -9.86 -4.12 27.21
N ASN A 153 -9.01 -4.96 27.80
CA ASN A 153 -7.56 -4.95 27.57
C ASN A 153 -7.23 -5.33 26.11
N ASN A 154 -7.83 -6.41 25.58
CA ASN A 154 -7.65 -6.83 24.18
C ASN A 154 -8.03 -5.71 23.20
N LYS A 155 -9.17 -5.04 23.45
CA LYS A 155 -9.63 -3.91 22.61
C LYS A 155 -8.68 -2.71 22.70
N ALA A 156 -8.19 -2.40 23.90
CA ALA A 156 -7.22 -1.33 24.10
C ALA A 156 -5.91 -1.62 23.36
N VAL A 157 -5.38 -2.85 23.48
CA VAL A 157 -4.16 -3.29 22.79
C VAL A 157 -4.33 -3.20 21.27
N LEU A 158 -5.42 -3.73 20.71
CA LEU A 158 -5.70 -3.64 19.27
C LEU A 158 -5.74 -2.17 18.80
N THR A 159 -6.43 -1.30 19.53
CA THR A 159 -6.55 0.12 19.18
C THR A 159 -5.18 0.83 19.22
N THR A 160 -4.37 0.51 20.23
CA THR A 160 -3.02 1.05 20.37
C THR A 160 -2.14 0.62 19.20
N ILE A 161 -2.13 -0.66 18.84
CA ILE A 161 -1.36 -1.18 17.70
C ILE A 161 -1.76 -0.46 16.40
N ILE A 162 -3.07 -0.35 16.13
CA ILE A 162 -3.58 0.33 14.92
C ILE A 162 -3.10 1.79 14.88
N LYS A 163 -3.15 2.48 16.03
CA LYS A 163 -2.77 3.90 16.12
C LYS A 163 -1.26 4.09 15.95
N GLU A 164 -0.44 3.30 16.62
CA GLU A 164 1.02 3.38 16.51
C GLU A 164 1.47 3.07 15.09
N PHE A 165 0.91 2.02 14.48
CA PHE A 165 1.24 1.67 13.11
C PHE A 165 0.82 2.75 12.11
N GLN A 166 -0.36 3.36 12.29
CA GLN A 166 -0.77 4.55 11.53
C GLN A 166 0.25 5.68 11.68
N THR A 167 0.70 5.98 12.90
CA THR A 167 1.69 7.02 13.17
C THR A 167 3.01 6.72 12.46
N THR A 168 3.51 5.49 12.54
CA THR A 168 4.73 5.07 11.84
C THR A 168 4.60 5.27 10.33
N LEU A 169 3.53 4.78 9.71
CA LEU A 169 3.32 4.96 8.27
C LEU A 169 3.17 6.42 7.86
N MET A 170 2.50 7.25 8.66
CA MET A 170 2.37 8.68 8.40
C MET A 170 3.71 9.41 8.49
N THR A 171 4.58 9.04 9.43
CA THR A 171 5.93 9.59 9.52
C THR A 171 6.77 9.19 8.30
N GLU A 172 6.73 7.92 7.92
CA GLU A 172 7.60 7.36 6.88
C GLU A 172 7.15 7.67 5.44
N PHE A 173 5.84 7.78 5.22
CA PHE A 173 5.26 7.95 3.88
C PHE A 173 4.40 9.21 3.73
N GLY A 174 4.12 9.96 4.80
CA GLY A 174 3.17 11.07 4.77
C GLY A 174 3.49 12.18 3.77
N ASN A 175 4.76 12.35 3.38
CA ASN A 175 5.16 13.33 2.37
C ASN A 175 5.00 12.82 0.94
N VAL A 176 4.92 11.51 0.73
CA VAL A 176 4.92 10.86 -0.59
C VAL A 176 3.55 10.27 -0.93
N MET A 177 2.88 9.63 0.03
CA MET A 177 1.62 8.93 -0.17
C MET A 177 0.43 9.68 0.41
N SER A 178 -0.70 9.61 -0.29
CA SER A 178 -1.94 10.23 0.17
C SER A 178 -2.43 9.56 1.46
N ILE A 179 -3.23 10.27 2.24
CA ILE A 179 -3.81 9.73 3.49
C ILE A 179 -4.61 8.45 3.18
N ASN A 180 -5.37 8.43 2.09
CA ASN A 180 -6.14 7.27 1.67
C ASN A 180 -5.24 6.08 1.35
N MET A 181 -4.12 6.30 0.63
CA MET A 181 -3.17 5.23 0.33
C MET A 181 -2.56 4.64 1.61
N ILE A 182 -2.14 5.51 2.54
CA ILE A 182 -1.59 5.08 3.83
C ILE A 182 -2.63 4.28 4.63
N GLU A 183 -3.89 4.73 4.63
CA GLU A 183 -4.99 4.06 5.31
C GLU A 183 -5.26 2.67 4.71
N GLU A 184 -5.25 2.52 3.38
CA GLU A 184 -5.42 1.24 2.70
C GLU A 184 -4.27 0.26 3.00
N LEU A 185 -3.02 0.74 2.96
CA LEU A 185 -1.85 -0.07 3.31
C LEU A 185 -1.87 -0.51 4.77
N LYS A 186 -2.20 0.41 5.69
CA LYS A 186 -2.38 0.08 7.11
C LYS A 186 -3.42 -1.01 7.26
N ASN A 187 -4.62 -0.80 6.71
CA ASN A 187 -5.73 -1.71 6.89
C ASN A 187 -5.43 -3.08 6.30
N GLN A 188 -4.72 -3.16 5.16
CA GLN A 188 -4.24 -4.42 4.60
C GLN A 188 -3.31 -5.15 5.57
N ILE A 189 -2.30 -4.47 6.12
CA ILE A 189 -1.28 -5.09 6.97
C ILE A 189 -1.88 -5.52 8.31
N ILE A 190 -2.71 -4.67 8.94
CA ILE A 190 -3.45 -5.03 10.15
C ILE A 190 -4.33 -6.27 9.90
N SER A 191 -5.03 -6.33 8.76
CA SER A 191 -5.82 -7.51 8.38
C SER A 191 -4.94 -8.74 8.24
N SER A 192 -3.76 -8.61 7.64
CA SER A 192 -2.80 -9.71 7.50
C SER A 192 -2.33 -10.22 8.88
N TRP A 193 -2.03 -9.33 9.82
CA TRP A 193 -1.62 -9.70 11.18
C TRP A 193 -2.74 -10.41 11.95
N LEU A 194 -4.00 -9.98 11.76
CA LEU A 194 -5.15 -10.67 12.31
C LEU A 194 -5.34 -12.07 11.70
N LEU A 195 -5.07 -12.25 10.40
CA LEU A 195 -5.18 -13.55 9.73
C LEU A 195 -4.03 -14.51 10.08
N TYR A 196 -2.79 -14.04 10.07
CA TYR A 196 -1.56 -14.86 10.08
C TYR A 196 -0.87 -15.02 11.45
N CYS A 197 -1.34 -14.34 12.51
CA CYS A 197 -1.01 -14.63 13.92
C CYS A 197 -0.08 -13.75 14.78
N PRO A 198 0.51 -12.63 14.36
CA PRO A 198 1.21 -11.77 15.33
C PRO A 198 0.25 -11.13 16.36
N MET A 199 -1.00 -10.86 15.99
CA MET A 199 -2.03 -10.36 16.93
C MET A 199 -2.82 -11.50 17.54
N ASP A 200 -2.38 -12.07 18.66
CA ASP A 200 -3.12 -13.08 19.40
C ASP A 200 -3.72 -12.50 20.69
N PHE A 201 -5.05 -12.48 20.76
CA PHE A 201 -5.79 -12.00 21.92
C PHE A 201 -6.32 -13.19 22.73
N ARG A 202 -6.08 -13.17 24.05
CA ARG A 202 -6.47 -14.24 24.99
C ARG A 202 -7.76 -13.92 25.71
#